data_AF-A0A540L1U9-F1
#
_entry.id   AF-A0A540L1U9-F1
#
_cell.length_a   1.000
_cell.length_b   1.000
_cell.length_c   1.000
_cell.angle_alpha   90.00
_cell.angle_beta   90.00
_cell.angle_gamma   90.00
#
_symmetry.space_group_name_H-M   'P 1'
#
loop_
_entity.id
_entity.type
_entity.pdbx_description
1 polymer ?
#
loop_
_entity_poly.entity_id
_entity_poly.type
_entity_poly.pdbx_seq_one_letter_code
_entity_poly.pdbx_strand_id
1 'polypeptide(L)'
;MAAMAKFSVLSLCCMLFVSLVVIIKAAPQSSLVTHLPGFNAAFPSKHYSGYITIDGKNLFYYFVVSERNPATDPVVLWLNGGPGCSSFDGFVYEHGPFNFAEGKPKGALPVLHLNPYSWSKVSNIIYLDSPAGVGFSYSQNQTKYITGDIQTALDTHAFLLQWFQQFPEFQPNPLYISGESYAGVYVPTLASQIAKGINKGTKPTLNLKGYLVGNGVTDRRFDANALVPFAHGMALISEKIFQEVVAACGTDLLNVPPSNRSLCQEKFQPLDRGAGHTVPEYKPREALDFFQRFVGGKRI
;
A
#
# COMPACT_ATOMS: atom_id res chain seq x y z
N MET A 1 35.32 -63.07 43.20
CA MET A 1 36.06 -61.81 42.98
C MET A 1 36.29 -61.67 41.48
N ALA A 2 35.32 -61.24 40.67
CA ALA A 2 34.82 -59.88 40.46
C ALA A 2 35.92 -58.87 40.06
N ALA A 3 36.07 -58.63 38.75
CA ALA A 3 36.31 -57.30 38.16
C ALA A 3 36.17 -57.39 36.61
N MET A 4 34.99 -57.02 36.10
CA MET A 4 34.74 -56.76 34.68
C MET A 4 35.37 -55.42 34.30
N ALA A 5 36.17 -55.40 33.23
CA ALA A 5 36.57 -54.18 32.55
C ALA A 5 35.40 -53.67 31.68
N LYS A 6 34.73 -52.62 32.12
CA LYS A 6 33.78 -51.85 31.30
C LYS A 6 34.59 -50.86 30.45
N PHE A 7 34.82 -51.17 29.19
CA PHE A 7 35.25 -50.18 28.21
C PHE A 7 34.05 -49.26 27.92
N SER A 8 34.22 -47.98 28.28
CA SER A 8 33.27 -46.89 28.07
C SER A 8 33.11 -46.62 26.58
N VAL A 9 32.01 -47.09 25.98
CA VAL A 9 31.51 -46.61 24.70
C VAL A 9 30.70 -45.33 24.96
N LEU A 10 31.38 -44.26 25.35
CA LEU A 10 30.73 -42.98 25.60
C LEU A 10 31.66 -41.81 25.28
N SER A 11 32.26 -41.79 24.09
CA SER A 11 33.06 -40.63 23.66
C SER A 11 33.18 -40.47 22.14
N LEU A 12 32.11 -40.72 21.38
CA LEU A 12 32.10 -40.41 19.94
C LEU A 12 30.73 -40.01 19.38
N CYS A 13 29.91 -39.29 20.16
CA CYS A 13 28.65 -38.69 19.68
C CYS A 13 28.67 -37.15 19.64
N CYS A 14 29.83 -36.52 19.78
CA CYS A 14 30.01 -35.07 19.67
C CYS A 14 30.76 -34.66 18.39
N MET A 15 30.52 -35.34 17.26
CA MET A 15 30.77 -34.72 15.96
C MET A 15 29.66 -33.71 15.71
N LEU A 16 29.86 -32.51 16.27
CA LEU A 16 29.61 -31.21 15.65
C LEU A 16 28.75 -31.29 14.37
N PHE A 17 27.43 -31.45 14.53
CA PHE A 17 26.49 -30.83 13.61
C PHE A 17 26.58 -29.32 13.85
N VAL A 18 27.69 -28.72 13.42
CA VAL A 18 27.67 -27.32 13.01
C VAL A 18 26.86 -27.37 11.72
N SER A 19 25.55 -27.32 11.86
CA SER A 19 24.68 -26.87 10.80
C SER A 19 25.18 -25.47 10.47
N LEU A 20 26.07 -25.38 9.49
CA LEU A 20 26.27 -24.17 8.72
C LEU A 20 24.88 -23.87 8.15
N VAL A 21 24.11 -23.09 8.89
CA VAL A 21 23.00 -22.35 8.32
C VAL A 21 23.70 -21.32 7.44
N VAL A 22 24.05 -21.75 6.23
CA VAL A 22 24.36 -20.83 5.16
C VAL A 22 23.05 -20.08 4.97
N ILE A 23 22.98 -18.87 5.55
CA ILE A 23 21.95 -17.91 5.19
C ILE A 23 22.28 -17.53 3.76
N ILE A 24 21.79 -18.33 2.80
CA ILE A 24 21.85 -18.00 1.40
C ILE A 24 21.00 -16.74 1.26
N LYS A 25 21.66 -15.58 1.17
CA LYS A 25 21.03 -14.35 0.73
C LYS A 25 20.75 -14.53 -0.75
N ALA A 26 19.50 -14.83 -1.08
CA ALA A 26 19.08 -15.12 -2.44
C ALA A 26 18.48 -13.89 -3.14
N ALA A 27 18.43 -12.72 -2.47
CA ALA A 27 18.04 -11.46 -3.07
C ALA A 27 18.69 -11.24 -4.46
N PRO A 28 17.90 -11.03 -5.53
CA PRO A 28 18.42 -10.94 -6.88
C PRO A 28 19.37 -9.75 -7.04
N GLN A 29 20.65 -10.02 -7.33
CA GLN A 29 21.65 -8.97 -7.50
C GLN A 29 21.33 -8.04 -8.67
N SER A 30 20.66 -8.56 -9.71
CA SER A 30 20.19 -7.78 -10.87
C SER A 30 19.07 -6.80 -10.53
N SER A 31 18.37 -6.99 -9.41
CA SER A 31 17.31 -6.09 -8.93
C SER A 31 17.83 -5.04 -7.97
N LEU A 32 19.09 -5.10 -7.54
CA LEU A 32 19.66 -4.15 -6.57
C LEU A 32 19.73 -2.75 -7.17
N VAL A 33 19.07 -1.79 -6.52
CA VAL A 33 19.17 -0.38 -6.86
C VAL A 33 20.37 0.20 -6.12
N THR A 34 21.34 0.72 -6.86
CA THR A 34 22.57 1.31 -6.30
C THR A 34 22.56 2.84 -6.31
N HIS A 35 21.72 3.45 -7.14
CA HIS A 35 21.59 4.90 -7.25
C HIS A 35 20.18 5.29 -7.72
N LEU A 36 19.69 6.42 -7.25
CA LEU A 36 18.47 7.06 -7.74
C LEU A 36 18.80 8.49 -8.21
N PRO A 37 18.41 8.88 -9.43
CA PRO A 37 18.57 10.26 -9.88
C PRO A 37 17.93 11.24 -8.89
N GLY A 38 18.67 12.28 -8.54
CA GLY A 38 18.22 13.28 -7.57
C GLY A 38 18.61 13.00 -6.11
N PHE A 39 19.16 11.82 -5.79
CA PHE A 39 19.67 11.49 -4.46
C PHE A 39 21.19 11.27 -4.48
N ASN A 40 21.93 12.19 -3.84
CA ASN A 40 23.40 12.23 -3.91
C ASN A 40 24.11 11.67 -2.66
N ALA A 41 23.44 10.80 -1.90
CA ALA A 41 23.98 10.17 -0.70
C ALA A 41 23.84 8.63 -0.77
N ALA A 42 24.47 7.93 0.17
CA ALA A 42 24.29 6.49 0.32
C ALA A 42 22.88 6.17 0.85
N PHE A 43 22.27 5.10 0.36
CA PHE A 43 20.99 4.64 0.91
C PHE A 43 21.16 4.14 2.36
N PRO A 44 20.22 4.46 3.27
CA PRO A 44 20.25 3.96 4.64
C PRO A 44 20.15 2.44 4.73
N SER A 45 19.55 1.80 3.73
CA SER A 45 19.40 0.34 3.62
C SER A 45 19.47 -0.11 2.16
N LYS A 46 19.31 -1.41 1.90
CA LYS A 46 19.29 -1.93 0.53
C LYS A 46 17.93 -1.71 -0.13
N HIS A 47 17.95 -1.37 -1.40
CA HIS A 47 16.76 -1.16 -2.22
C HIS A 47 16.79 -2.12 -3.40
N TYR A 48 15.63 -2.67 -3.77
CA TYR A 48 15.49 -3.56 -4.90
C TYR A 48 14.30 -3.13 -5.75
N SER A 49 14.40 -3.24 -7.06
CA SER A 49 13.26 -3.02 -7.96
C SER A 49 13.29 -4.04 -9.09
N GLY A 50 12.12 -4.47 -9.52
CA GLY A 50 12.02 -5.46 -10.59
C GLY A 50 10.59 -5.84 -10.90
N TYR A 51 10.46 -6.97 -11.61
CA TYR A 51 9.17 -7.50 -12.05
C TYR A 51 9.00 -8.93 -11.58
N ILE A 52 7.75 -9.31 -11.30
CA ILE A 52 7.33 -10.69 -11.17
C ILE A 52 6.25 -10.96 -12.22
N THR A 53 6.42 -12.05 -12.98
CA THR A 53 5.53 -12.40 -14.07
C THR A 53 4.46 -13.40 -13.60
N ILE A 54 3.20 -12.99 -13.65
CA ILE A 54 2.01 -13.77 -13.28
C ILE A 54 1.11 -13.89 -14.51
N ASP A 55 1.00 -15.09 -15.10
CA ASP A 55 0.06 -15.34 -16.21
C ASP A 55 0.11 -14.28 -17.34
N GLY A 56 1.34 -13.96 -17.78
CA GLY A 56 1.59 -12.96 -18.83
C GLY A 56 1.47 -11.50 -18.38
N LYS A 57 1.24 -11.23 -17.10
CA LYS A 57 1.29 -9.89 -16.48
C LYS A 57 2.63 -9.72 -15.78
N ASN A 58 3.34 -8.63 -16.03
CA ASN A 58 4.58 -8.29 -15.33
C ASN A 58 4.26 -7.21 -14.29
N LEU A 59 4.26 -7.58 -13.02
CA LEU A 59 3.97 -6.67 -11.92
C LEU A 59 5.27 -6.08 -11.37
N PHE A 60 5.41 -4.76 -11.48
CA PHE A 60 6.53 -4.00 -10.98
C PHE A 60 6.45 -3.81 -9.47
N TYR A 61 7.58 -3.97 -8.79
CA TYR A 61 7.71 -3.64 -7.38
C TYR A 61 8.95 -2.80 -7.11
N TYR A 62 8.86 -1.97 -6.07
CA TYR A 62 10.00 -1.37 -5.41
C TYR A 62 10.03 -1.83 -3.96
N PHE A 63 11.12 -2.45 -3.54
CA PHE A 63 11.32 -3.02 -2.22
C PHE A 63 12.42 -2.28 -1.46
N VAL A 64 12.12 -1.83 -0.25
CA VAL A 64 13.05 -1.15 0.66
C VAL A 64 13.27 -2.04 1.87
N VAL A 65 14.51 -2.49 2.05
CA VAL A 65 14.91 -3.31 3.21
C VAL A 65 14.86 -2.44 4.47
N SER A 66 14.47 -3.03 5.61
CA SER A 66 14.42 -2.29 6.87
C SER A 66 15.77 -1.67 7.23
N GLU A 67 15.74 -0.43 7.71
CA GLU A 67 16.89 0.31 8.24
C GLU A 67 17.32 -0.18 9.62
N ARG A 68 16.43 -0.89 10.35
CA ARG A 68 16.67 -1.33 11.73
C ARG A 68 17.23 -2.76 11.82
N ASN A 69 16.38 -3.77 11.65
CA ASN A 69 16.81 -5.17 11.65
C ASN A 69 16.01 -5.99 10.63
N PRO A 70 16.47 -6.05 9.37
CA PRO A 70 15.70 -6.66 8.29
C PRO A 70 15.44 -8.16 8.47
N ALA A 71 16.24 -8.86 9.27
CA ALA A 71 16.04 -10.29 9.54
C ALA A 71 14.87 -10.60 10.49
N THR A 72 14.37 -9.60 11.22
CA THR A 72 13.28 -9.78 12.21
C THR A 72 12.14 -8.80 12.04
N ASP A 73 12.38 -7.64 11.42
CA ASP A 73 11.37 -6.65 11.13
C ASP A 73 10.34 -7.17 10.12
N PRO A 74 9.06 -6.76 10.22
CA PRO A 74 8.01 -7.28 9.35
C PRO A 74 8.27 -6.98 7.87
N VAL A 75 7.77 -7.86 7.00
CA VAL A 75 7.51 -7.52 5.60
C VAL A 75 6.15 -6.84 5.52
N VAL A 76 6.10 -5.66 4.92
CA VAL A 76 4.87 -4.88 4.73
C VAL A 76 4.65 -4.71 3.24
N LEU A 77 3.52 -5.18 2.72
CA LEU A 77 3.08 -4.83 1.36
C LEU A 77 2.23 -3.56 1.43
N TRP A 78 2.55 -2.57 0.61
CA TRP A 78 1.76 -1.34 0.42
C TRP A 78 1.10 -1.31 -0.96
N LEU A 79 -0.18 -0.92 -0.98
CA LEU A 79 -1.03 -0.80 -2.17
C LEU A 79 -1.77 0.54 -2.15
N ASN A 80 -1.50 1.43 -3.09
CA ASN A 80 -2.37 2.59 -3.33
C ASN A 80 -3.66 2.14 -4.06
N GLY A 81 -4.70 2.97 -4.01
CA GLY A 81 -6.04 2.68 -4.51
C GLY A 81 -6.30 3.08 -5.97
N GLY A 82 -7.28 3.94 -6.19
CA GLY A 82 -7.74 4.40 -7.51
C GLY A 82 -9.17 3.95 -7.81
N PRO A 83 -9.43 2.74 -8.37
CA PRO A 83 -8.50 1.73 -8.89
C PRO A 83 -7.49 2.23 -9.93
N GLY A 84 -6.29 1.67 -9.92
CA GLY A 84 -5.31 1.89 -10.99
C GLY A 84 -4.26 2.96 -10.71
N CYS A 85 -4.20 3.48 -9.48
CA CYS A 85 -3.12 4.36 -9.05
C CYS A 85 -1.86 3.54 -8.72
N SER A 86 -0.69 4.09 -9.04
CA SER A 86 0.59 3.44 -8.75
C SER A 86 0.91 3.50 -7.26
N SER A 87 1.44 2.39 -6.72
CA SER A 87 1.93 2.37 -5.34
C SER A 87 3.25 3.10 -5.17
N PHE A 88 3.84 3.58 -6.27
CA PHE A 88 4.95 4.51 -6.21
C PHE A 88 4.54 5.87 -5.62
N ASP A 89 3.24 6.21 -5.63
CA ASP A 89 2.70 7.37 -4.91
C ASP A 89 3.07 7.32 -3.43
N GLY A 90 2.77 6.21 -2.74
CA GLY A 90 3.17 6.01 -1.35
C GLY A 90 4.68 5.98 -1.11
N PHE A 91 5.45 5.61 -2.14
CA PHE A 91 6.92 5.61 -2.06
C PHE A 91 7.50 7.04 -2.06
N VAL A 92 6.98 7.98 -2.86
CA VAL A 92 7.58 9.34 -2.98
C VAL A 92 6.81 10.45 -2.25
N TYR A 93 5.51 10.28 -1.98
CA TYR A 93 4.67 11.35 -1.42
C TYR A 93 4.16 11.07 -0.01
N GLU A 94 4.17 9.81 0.44
CA GLU A 94 3.59 9.43 1.73
C GLU A 94 4.66 9.01 2.75
N HIS A 95 5.05 7.74 2.73
CA HIS A 95 5.83 7.12 3.81
C HIS A 95 7.04 6.31 3.32
N GLY A 96 7.39 6.42 2.04
CA GLY A 96 8.63 5.88 1.51
C GLY A 96 9.88 6.63 1.97
N PRO A 97 11.06 6.14 1.59
CA PRO A 97 12.35 6.58 2.14
C PRO A 97 12.77 7.98 1.70
N PHE A 98 12.12 8.54 0.68
CA PHE A 98 12.49 9.83 0.09
C PHE A 98 11.29 10.77 -0.03
N ASN A 99 11.58 12.06 0.11
CA ASN A 99 10.68 13.17 -0.23
C ASN A 99 11.32 14.03 -1.31
N PHE A 100 10.49 14.70 -2.12
CA PHE A 100 10.96 15.75 -3.02
C PHE A 100 11.34 17.01 -2.25
N ALA A 101 12.49 17.59 -2.56
CA ALA A 101 12.81 18.95 -2.19
C ALA A 101 12.00 19.95 -3.03
N GLU A 102 12.01 21.23 -2.64
CA GLU A 102 11.28 22.29 -3.32
C GLU A 102 11.63 22.37 -4.82
N GLY A 103 10.61 22.74 -5.61
CA GLY A 103 10.61 22.64 -7.07
C GLY A 103 11.84 23.26 -7.74
N LYS A 104 12.36 22.54 -8.72
CA LYS A 104 13.38 23.05 -9.64
C LYS A 104 12.73 23.64 -10.90
N PRO A 105 13.47 24.45 -11.68
CA PRO A 105 13.01 24.88 -12.99
C PRO A 105 12.54 23.69 -13.83
N LYS A 106 11.49 23.91 -14.62
CA LYS A 106 10.92 22.88 -15.51
C LYS A 106 12.03 22.23 -16.36
N GLY A 107 12.11 20.90 -16.33
CA GLY A 107 13.09 20.12 -17.08
C GLY A 107 14.35 19.71 -16.30
N ALA A 108 14.57 20.24 -15.10
CA ALA A 108 15.60 19.73 -14.19
C ALA A 108 15.14 18.42 -13.52
N LEU A 109 16.10 17.58 -13.15
CA LEU A 109 15.83 16.40 -12.33
C LEU A 109 15.28 16.82 -10.95
N PRO A 110 14.34 16.05 -10.37
CA PRO A 110 13.93 16.25 -8.99
C PRO A 110 15.13 16.08 -8.05
N VAL A 111 15.09 16.76 -6.92
CA VAL A 111 16.04 16.54 -5.83
C VAL A 111 15.32 15.78 -4.72
N LEU A 112 15.92 14.70 -4.26
CA LEU A 112 15.39 13.84 -3.20
C LEU A 112 16.17 14.07 -1.91
N HIS A 113 15.46 14.04 -0.79
CA HIS A 113 16.04 13.98 0.55
C HIS A 113 15.38 12.88 1.35
N LEU A 114 16.03 12.39 2.40
CA LEU A 114 15.50 11.32 3.23
C LEU A 114 14.23 11.75 3.96
N ASN A 115 13.25 10.87 4.00
CA ASN A 115 12.07 11.01 4.85
C ASN A 115 12.40 10.52 6.27
N PRO A 116 12.47 11.39 7.29
CA PRO A 116 12.77 10.98 8.66
C PRO A 116 11.66 10.12 9.30
N TYR A 117 10.48 10.05 8.68
CA TYR A 117 9.33 9.27 9.15
C TYR A 117 9.02 8.06 8.26
N SER A 118 9.96 7.64 7.42
CA SER A 118 9.74 6.52 6.53
C SER A 118 9.40 5.23 7.28
N TRP A 119 8.47 4.46 6.71
CA TRP A 119 8.12 3.14 7.23
C TRP A 119 9.27 2.12 7.09
N SER A 120 10.25 2.36 6.21
CA SER A 120 11.47 1.54 6.13
C SER A 120 12.31 1.57 7.41
N LYS A 121 12.07 2.53 8.31
CA LYS A 121 12.74 2.58 9.62
C LYS A 121 12.46 1.39 10.52
N VAL A 122 11.35 0.70 10.30
CA VAL A 122 10.90 -0.41 11.16
C VAL A 122 10.33 -1.60 10.37
N SER A 123 10.44 -1.60 9.05
CA SER A 123 9.86 -2.64 8.19
C SER A 123 10.63 -2.83 6.88
N ASN A 124 10.55 -4.05 6.36
CA ASN A 124 10.90 -4.38 4.99
C ASN A 124 9.66 -4.09 4.12
N ILE A 125 9.63 -2.99 3.37
CA ILE A 125 8.41 -2.51 2.72
C ILE A 125 8.45 -2.69 1.20
N ILE A 126 7.39 -3.29 0.66
CA ILE A 126 7.18 -3.54 -0.78
C ILE A 126 6.10 -2.59 -1.28
N TYR A 127 6.43 -1.74 -2.24
CA TYR A 127 5.48 -0.93 -3.00
C TYR A 127 5.19 -1.66 -4.32
N LEU A 128 3.94 -2.08 -4.52
CA LEU A 128 3.56 -2.91 -5.67
C LEU A 128 2.62 -2.14 -6.59
N ASP A 129 3.01 -2.00 -7.85
CA ASP A 129 2.11 -1.52 -8.89
C ASP A 129 1.16 -2.65 -9.31
N SER A 130 -0.10 -2.56 -8.90
CA SER A 130 -1.13 -3.56 -9.18
C SER A 130 -2.47 -2.86 -9.41
N PRO A 131 -3.31 -3.35 -10.34
CA PRO A 131 -3.11 -4.50 -11.23
C PRO A 131 -2.15 -4.20 -12.42
N ALA A 132 -2.02 -5.16 -13.35
CA ALA A 132 -1.28 -4.93 -14.59
C ALA A 132 -1.84 -3.71 -15.36
N GLY A 133 -0.95 -2.87 -15.90
CA GLY A 133 -1.29 -1.59 -16.54
C GLY A 133 -1.11 -0.38 -15.63
N VAL A 134 -0.92 -0.59 -14.33
CA VAL A 134 -0.64 0.47 -13.35
C VAL A 134 0.84 0.79 -13.31
N GLY A 135 1.19 2.08 -13.34
CA GLY A 135 2.57 2.56 -13.19
C GLY A 135 3.50 1.88 -14.20
N PHE A 136 4.47 1.12 -13.68
CA PHE A 136 5.39 0.35 -14.52
C PHE A 136 4.93 -1.09 -14.83
N SER A 137 3.87 -1.58 -14.17
CA SER A 137 3.32 -2.92 -14.43
C SER A 137 2.64 -3.00 -15.79
N TYR A 138 2.90 -4.08 -16.55
CA TYR A 138 2.41 -4.19 -17.93
C TYR A 138 2.13 -5.63 -18.36
N SER A 139 1.44 -5.78 -19.50
CA SER A 139 1.34 -7.02 -20.25
C SER A 139 1.50 -6.76 -21.75
N GLN A 140 2.12 -7.69 -22.47
CA GLN A 140 2.12 -7.63 -23.94
C GLN A 140 0.75 -7.98 -24.53
N ASN A 141 -0.12 -8.62 -23.76
CA ASN A 141 -1.48 -8.95 -24.18
C ASN A 141 -2.49 -7.97 -23.58
N GLN A 142 -3.14 -7.17 -24.42
CA GLN A 142 -4.09 -6.15 -23.99
C GLN A 142 -5.30 -6.72 -23.22
N THR A 143 -5.67 -7.98 -23.45
CA THR A 143 -6.78 -8.59 -22.69
C THR A 143 -6.47 -8.78 -21.22
N LYS A 144 -5.17 -8.81 -20.84
CA LYS A 144 -4.73 -8.93 -19.45
C LYS A 144 -4.92 -7.65 -18.62
N TYR A 145 -5.30 -6.54 -19.24
CA TYR A 145 -5.70 -5.31 -18.55
C TYR A 145 -7.17 -5.31 -18.10
N ILE A 146 -7.98 -6.22 -18.62
CA ILE A 146 -9.36 -6.42 -18.15
C ILE A 146 -9.31 -7.21 -16.85
N THR A 147 -9.65 -6.56 -15.74
CA THR A 147 -9.51 -7.13 -14.39
C THR A 147 -10.64 -6.66 -13.47
N GLY A 148 -10.65 -7.17 -12.24
CA GLY A 148 -11.54 -6.78 -11.16
C GLY A 148 -10.96 -7.20 -9.81
N ASP A 149 -11.71 -6.96 -8.74
CA ASP A 149 -11.21 -7.13 -7.36
C ASP A 149 -10.68 -8.56 -7.09
N ILE A 150 -11.44 -9.58 -7.52
CA ILE A 150 -11.05 -10.98 -7.31
C ILE A 150 -9.79 -11.35 -8.08
N GLN A 151 -9.70 -10.95 -9.36
CA GLN A 151 -8.52 -11.24 -10.17
C GLN A 151 -7.29 -10.51 -9.62
N THR A 152 -7.43 -9.26 -9.20
CA THR A 152 -6.35 -8.46 -8.60
C THR A 152 -5.85 -9.10 -7.30
N ALA A 153 -6.75 -9.62 -6.45
CA ALA A 153 -6.37 -10.35 -5.24
C ALA A 153 -5.64 -11.66 -5.56
N LEU A 154 -6.08 -12.41 -6.58
CA LEU A 154 -5.42 -13.64 -7.03
C LEU A 154 -4.03 -13.37 -7.59
N ASP A 155 -3.88 -12.38 -8.46
CA ASP A 155 -2.61 -11.99 -9.06
C ASP A 155 -1.63 -11.50 -7.99
N THR A 156 -2.11 -10.71 -7.03
CA THR A 156 -1.26 -10.17 -5.96
C THR A 156 -0.85 -11.25 -4.95
N HIS A 157 -1.72 -12.24 -4.69
CA HIS A 157 -1.34 -13.41 -3.91
C HIS A 157 -0.26 -14.24 -4.63
N ALA A 158 -0.41 -14.46 -5.94
CA ALA A 158 0.60 -15.15 -6.75
C ALA A 158 1.92 -14.38 -6.80
N PHE A 159 1.86 -13.04 -6.89
CA PHE A 159 3.01 -12.16 -6.75
C PHE A 159 3.76 -12.42 -5.44
N LEU A 160 3.07 -12.40 -4.29
CA LEU A 160 3.72 -12.63 -2.99
C LEU A 160 4.37 -14.01 -2.92
N LEU A 161 3.69 -15.06 -3.40
CA LEU A 161 4.26 -16.41 -3.40
C LEU A 161 5.56 -16.48 -4.20
N GLN A 162 5.62 -15.87 -5.38
CA GLN A 162 6.85 -15.80 -6.19
C GLN A 162 7.90 -14.86 -5.59
N TRP A 163 7.48 -13.74 -4.98
CA TRP A 163 8.39 -12.79 -4.35
C TRP A 163 9.13 -13.44 -3.19
N PHE A 164 8.44 -14.17 -2.32
CA PHE A 164 9.08 -14.91 -1.23
C PHE A 164 9.95 -16.09 -1.71
N GLN A 165 9.77 -16.59 -2.93
CA GLN A 165 10.71 -17.53 -3.53
C GLN A 165 12.00 -16.85 -3.99
N GLN A 166 11.92 -15.60 -4.46
CA GLN A 166 13.10 -14.79 -4.84
C GLN A 166 13.83 -14.21 -3.63
N PHE A 167 13.11 -13.94 -2.54
CA PHE A 167 13.67 -13.42 -1.29
C PHE A 167 13.35 -14.34 -0.09
N PRO A 168 13.84 -15.60 -0.11
CA PRO A 168 13.54 -16.60 0.91
C PRO A 168 14.02 -16.20 2.31
N GLU A 169 15.02 -15.31 2.42
CA GLU A 169 15.50 -14.79 3.71
C GLU A 169 14.43 -14.02 4.50
N PHE A 170 13.39 -13.49 3.85
CA PHE A 170 12.29 -12.79 4.52
C PHE A 170 11.08 -13.68 4.80
N GLN A 171 11.09 -14.95 4.35
CA GLN A 171 10.00 -15.88 4.59
C GLN A 171 9.60 -16.05 6.08
N PRO A 172 10.52 -16.09 7.07
CA PRO A 172 10.14 -16.20 8.47
C PRO A 172 9.55 -14.91 9.04
N ASN A 173 9.76 -13.75 8.40
CA ASN A 173 9.34 -12.45 8.92
C ASN A 173 7.81 -12.35 8.99
N PRO A 174 7.26 -11.63 9.99
CA PRO A 174 5.83 -11.31 10.01
C PRO A 174 5.41 -10.57 8.73
N LEU A 175 4.33 -11.01 8.08
CA LEU A 175 3.77 -10.34 6.91
C LEU A 175 2.53 -9.52 7.29
N TYR A 176 2.52 -8.25 6.89
CA TYR A 176 1.34 -7.38 6.95
C TYR A 176 0.98 -6.87 5.55
N ILE A 177 -0.32 -6.80 5.28
CA ILE A 177 -0.86 -6.23 4.04
C ILE A 177 -1.42 -4.85 4.38
N SER A 178 -1.06 -3.83 3.61
CA SER A 178 -1.49 -2.46 3.86
C SER A 178 -1.80 -1.71 2.59
N GLY A 179 -2.57 -0.64 2.70
CA GLY A 179 -2.91 0.22 1.58
C GLY A 179 -3.94 1.27 1.93
N GLU A 180 -4.28 2.10 0.95
CA GLU A 180 -5.22 3.20 1.11
C GLU A 180 -6.29 3.32 0.00
N SER A 181 -7.34 4.09 0.27
CA SER A 181 -8.39 4.42 -0.70
C SER A 181 -9.10 3.15 -1.24
N TYR A 182 -9.11 2.90 -2.55
CA TYR A 182 -9.67 1.66 -3.11
C TYR A 182 -8.96 0.39 -2.61
N ALA A 183 -7.76 0.50 -2.03
CA ALA A 183 -7.14 -0.63 -1.35
C ALA A 183 -7.91 -1.09 -0.10
N GLY A 184 -8.92 -0.34 0.36
CA GLY A 184 -9.95 -0.87 1.26
C GLY A 184 -10.69 -2.10 0.73
N VAL A 185 -10.68 -2.31 -0.59
CA VAL A 185 -11.10 -3.57 -1.24
C VAL A 185 -9.92 -4.51 -1.45
N TYR A 186 -8.79 -4.01 -1.97
CA TYR A 186 -7.63 -4.86 -2.29
C TYR A 186 -7.04 -5.56 -1.08
N VAL A 187 -6.87 -4.85 0.03
CA VAL A 187 -6.19 -5.36 1.23
C VAL A 187 -6.98 -6.49 1.89
N PRO A 188 -8.29 -6.36 2.20
CA PRO A 188 -9.05 -7.45 2.82
C PRO A 188 -9.27 -8.63 1.87
N THR A 189 -9.48 -8.38 0.57
CA THR A 189 -9.65 -9.46 -0.41
C THR A 189 -8.36 -10.26 -0.57
N LEU A 190 -7.20 -9.60 -0.62
CA LEU A 190 -5.88 -10.25 -0.62
C LEU A 190 -5.62 -11.03 0.67
N ALA A 191 -5.87 -10.43 1.84
CA ALA A 191 -5.71 -11.11 3.12
C ALA A 191 -6.57 -12.39 3.19
N SER A 192 -7.81 -12.33 2.67
CA SER A 192 -8.69 -13.50 2.53
C SER A 192 -8.11 -14.57 1.59
N GLN A 193 -7.52 -14.17 0.44
CA GLN A 193 -6.86 -15.12 -0.47
C GLN A 193 -5.63 -15.79 0.15
N ILE A 194 -4.82 -15.03 0.90
CA ILE A 194 -3.66 -15.57 1.62
C ILE A 194 -4.12 -16.58 2.69
N ALA A 195 -5.12 -16.23 3.49
CA ALA A 195 -5.68 -17.13 4.52
C ALA A 195 -6.21 -18.44 3.90
N LYS A 196 -6.91 -18.37 2.76
CA LYS A 196 -7.34 -19.55 2.00
C LYS A 196 -6.14 -20.38 1.51
N GLY A 197 -5.07 -19.73 1.05
CA GLY A 197 -3.83 -20.41 0.65
C GLY A 197 -3.17 -21.16 1.82
N ILE A 198 -3.08 -20.52 2.99
CA ILE A 198 -2.54 -21.14 4.22
C ILE A 198 -3.35 -22.38 4.59
N ASN A 199 -4.68 -22.28 4.63
CA ASN A 199 -5.57 -23.41 4.97
C ASN A 199 -5.46 -24.57 3.97
N LYS A 200 -5.14 -24.28 2.70
CA LYS A 200 -4.90 -25.29 1.65
C LYS A 200 -3.47 -25.84 1.66
N GLY A 201 -2.58 -25.35 2.53
CA GLY A 201 -1.19 -25.77 2.57
C GLY A 201 -0.32 -25.22 1.42
N THR A 202 -0.73 -24.14 0.76
CA THR A 202 0.05 -23.47 -0.30
C THR A 202 1.46 -23.10 0.18
N LYS A 203 2.45 -23.26 -0.70
CA LYS A 203 3.87 -22.97 -0.43
C LYS A 203 4.40 -21.88 -1.37
N PRO A 204 5.29 -20.98 -0.90
CA PRO A 204 5.71 -20.81 0.50
C PRO A 204 4.54 -20.43 1.40
N THR A 205 4.55 -20.88 2.66
CA THR A 205 3.52 -20.47 3.62
C THR A 205 3.81 -19.04 4.05
N LEU A 206 2.90 -18.12 3.77
CA LEU A 206 3.02 -16.71 4.10
C LEU A 206 2.71 -16.50 5.59
N ASN A 207 3.62 -15.87 6.34
CA ASN A 207 3.48 -15.62 7.77
C ASN A 207 2.57 -14.40 8.07
N LEU A 208 1.34 -14.42 7.53
CA LEU A 208 0.38 -13.32 7.65
C LEU A 208 -0.01 -13.10 9.12
N LYS A 209 0.18 -11.86 9.62
CA LYS A 209 -0.18 -11.46 10.98
C LYS A 209 -1.35 -10.49 11.06
N GLY A 210 -1.58 -9.72 10.01
CA GLY A 210 -2.69 -8.77 9.97
C GLY A 210 -2.66 -7.90 8.73
N TYR A 211 -3.55 -6.91 8.72
CA TYR A 211 -3.59 -5.92 7.66
C TYR A 211 -3.99 -4.54 8.20
N LEU A 212 -3.71 -3.49 7.43
CA LEU A 212 -4.03 -2.09 7.73
C LEU A 212 -4.66 -1.42 6.51
N VAL A 213 -5.68 -0.59 6.72
CA VAL A 213 -6.35 0.16 5.65
C VAL A 213 -6.44 1.63 6.06
N GLY A 214 -5.83 2.52 5.28
CA GLY A 214 -5.94 3.97 5.44
C GLY A 214 -7.06 4.53 4.57
N ASN A 215 -8.02 5.25 5.16
CA ASN A 215 -9.08 5.97 4.43
C ASN A 215 -9.75 5.14 3.30
N GLY A 216 -9.99 3.86 3.57
CA GLY A 216 -10.41 2.91 2.55
C GLY A 216 -11.89 2.98 2.22
N VAL A 217 -12.26 2.65 0.99
CA VAL A 217 -13.66 2.28 0.67
C VAL A 217 -13.94 0.89 1.24
N THR A 218 -15.07 0.75 1.93
CA THR A 218 -15.41 -0.47 2.68
C THR A 218 -16.80 -0.98 2.33
N ASP A 219 -17.79 -0.10 2.33
CA ASP A 219 -19.17 -0.44 2.05
C ASP A 219 -19.87 0.77 1.44
N ARG A 220 -20.37 0.60 0.20
CA ARG A 220 -20.97 1.71 -0.55
C ARG A 220 -22.12 2.37 0.19
N ARG A 221 -22.90 1.63 0.98
CA ARG A 221 -24.05 2.18 1.70
C ARG A 221 -23.60 3.07 2.83
N PHE A 222 -22.55 2.70 3.56
CA PHE A 222 -22.02 3.53 4.63
C PHE A 222 -21.19 4.69 4.08
N ASP A 223 -20.27 4.42 3.16
CA ASP A 223 -19.35 5.41 2.62
C ASP A 223 -20.07 6.50 1.84
N ALA A 224 -21.02 6.15 0.95
CA ALA A 224 -21.76 7.13 0.17
C ALA A 224 -22.65 8.00 1.07
N ASN A 225 -23.40 7.38 1.98
CA ASN A 225 -24.34 8.11 2.85
C ASN A 225 -23.64 8.98 3.90
N ALA A 226 -22.35 8.78 4.15
CA ALA A 226 -21.55 9.64 5.01
C ALA A 226 -21.12 10.96 4.34
N LEU A 227 -21.10 11.04 3.00
CA LEU A 227 -20.56 12.19 2.28
C LEU A 227 -21.29 13.50 2.58
N VAL A 228 -22.62 13.51 2.47
CA VAL A 228 -23.44 14.72 2.65
C VAL A 228 -23.37 15.22 4.11
N PRO A 229 -23.56 14.37 5.14
CA PRO A 229 -23.36 14.78 6.53
C PRO A 229 -21.93 15.22 6.84
N PHE A 230 -20.91 14.58 6.27
CA PHE A 230 -19.51 14.96 6.46
C PHE A 230 -19.23 16.35 5.89
N ALA A 231 -19.62 16.60 4.64
CA ALA A 231 -19.43 17.89 3.99
C ALA A 231 -20.14 19.02 4.75
N HIS A 232 -21.34 18.76 5.28
CA HIS A 232 -22.05 19.72 6.10
C HIS A 232 -21.36 19.94 7.46
N GLY A 233 -21.00 18.87 8.16
CA GLY A 233 -20.34 18.94 9.47
C GLY A 233 -18.97 19.61 9.43
N MET A 234 -18.28 19.54 8.29
CA MET A 234 -17.01 20.22 8.03
C MET A 234 -17.18 21.63 7.42
N ALA A 235 -18.42 22.12 7.31
CA ALA A 235 -18.78 23.42 6.73
C ALA A 235 -18.30 23.63 5.26
N LEU A 236 -18.14 22.55 4.50
CA LEU A 236 -17.84 22.58 3.06
C LEU A 236 -19.06 22.97 2.22
N ILE A 237 -20.26 22.74 2.77
CA ILE A 237 -21.54 23.17 2.20
C ILE A 237 -22.37 23.94 3.22
N SER A 238 -23.20 24.85 2.73
CA SER A 238 -24.15 25.59 3.58
C SER A 238 -25.34 24.71 4.02
N GLU A 239 -25.99 25.08 5.13
CA GLU A 239 -27.25 24.48 5.59
C GLU A 239 -28.29 24.42 4.45
N LYS A 240 -28.38 25.47 3.61
CA LYS A 240 -29.28 25.49 2.46
C LYS A 240 -28.99 24.35 1.47
N ILE A 241 -27.72 24.17 1.09
CA ILE A 241 -27.31 23.11 0.17
C ILE A 241 -27.57 21.74 0.80
N PHE A 242 -27.24 21.58 2.08
CA PHE A 242 -27.51 20.35 2.83
C PHE A 242 -29.00 19.96 2.78
N GLN A 243 -29.90 20.89 3.13
CA GLN A 243 -31.34 20.65 3.12
C GLN A 243 -31.88 20.38 1.70
N GLU A 244 -31.39 21.10 0.68
CA GLU A 244 -31.78 20.86 -0.72
C GLU A 244 -31.37 19.46 -1.20
N VAL A 245 -30.15 19.01 -0.87
CA VAL A 245 -29.67 17.66 -1.21
C VAL A 245 -30.48 16.60 -0.47
N VAL A 246 -30.69 16.74 0.84
CA VAL A 246 -31.46 15.77 1.63
C VAL A 246 -32.92 15.69 1.15
N ALA A 247 -33.54 16.81 0.79
CA ALA A 247 -34.90 16.81 0.25
C ALA A 247 -35.00 16.14 -1.13
N ALA A 248 -33.99 16.33 -2.00
CA ALA A 248 -34.00 15.78 -3.34
C ALA A 248 -33.59 14.29 -3.39
N CYS A 249 -32.54 13.93 -2.65
CA CYS A 249 -31.89 12.62 -2.68
C CYS A 249 -32.35 11.68 -1.56
N GLY A 250 -32.87 12.21 -0.46
CA GLY A 250 -33.03 11.45 0.79
C GLY A 250 -31.69 11.20 1.48
N THR A 251 -31.72 10.37 2.52
CA THR A 251 -30.53 9.99 3.30
C THR A 251 -29.86 8.70 2.82
N ASP A 252 -30.49 7.99 1.87
CA ASP A 252 -29.95 6.79 1.25
C ASP A 252 -29.67 7.04 -0.23
N LEU A 253 -28.48 7.55 -0.51
CA LEU A 253 -28.01 7.95 -1.84
C LEU A 253 -27.91 6.78 -2.82
N LEU A 254 -27.90 5.54 -2.33
CA LEU A 254 -27.90 4.35 -3.21
C LEU A 254 -29.31 3.97 -3.69
N ASN A 255 -30.35 4.39 -2.97
CA ASN A 255 -31.73 3.98 -3.21
C ASN A 255 -32.64 5.17 -3.54
N VAL A 256 -32.11 6.15 -4.29
CA VAL A 256 -32.88 7.32 -4.74
C VAL A 256 -34.02 6.87 -5.69
N PRO A 257 -35.29 7.22 -5.39
CA PRO A 257 -36.42 6.88 -6.25
C PRO A 257 -36.18 7.33 -7.69
N PRO A 258 -36.56 6.53 -8.72
CA PRO A 258 -36.36 6.89 -10.12
C PRO A 258 -36.88 8.28 -10.49
N SER A 259 -38.02 8.68 -9.92
CA SER A 259 -38.63 10.01 -10.12
C SER A 259 -37.75 11.17 -9.65
N ASN A 260 -36.88 10.92 -8.68
CA ASN A 260 -36.06 11.94 -8.04
C ASN A 260 -34.61 11.94 -8.51
N ARG A 261 -34.15 10.95 -9.29
CA ARG A 261 -32.73 10.84 -9.66
C ARG A 261 -32.19 12.06 -10.40
N SER A 262 -32.95 12.62 -11.33
CA SER A 262 -32.56 13.82 -12.09
C SER A 262 -32.42 15.03 -11.17
N LEU A 263 -33.42 15.26 -10.31
CA LEU A 263 -33.40 16.35 -9.34
C LEU A 263 -32.28 16.17 -8.31
N CYS A 264 -32.09 14.96 -7.80
CA CYS A 264 -31.01 14.62 -6.90
C CYS A 264 -29.66 14.94 -7.54
N GLN A 265 -29.41 14.48 -8.78
CA GLN A 265 -28.18 14.78 -9.50
C GLN A 265 -27.96 16.28 -9.68
N GLU A 266 -29.00 17.05 -10.03
CA GLU A 266 -28.93 18.52 -10.13
C GLU A 266 -28.54 19.16 -8.78
N LYS A 267 -29.18 18.75 -7.68
CA LYS A 267 -28.90 19.30 -6.35
C LYS A 267 -27.61 18.79 -5.72
N PHE A 268 -27.07 17.67 -6.21
CA PHE A 268 -25.79 17.12 -5.77
C PHE A 268 -24.59 17.86 -6.42
N GLN A 269 -24.75 18.45 -7.61
CA GLN A 269 -23.65 19.15 -8.28
C GLN A 269 -22.94 20.23 -7.43
N PRO A 270 -23.65 21.09 -6.67
CA PRO A 270 -22.99 22.04 -5.77
C PRO A 270 -22.14 21.38 -4.67
N LEU A 271 -22.54 20.20 -4.18
CA LEU A 271 -21.74 19.41 -3.25
C LEU A 271 -20.45 18.93 -3.93
N ASP A 272 -20.54 18.37 -5.14
CA ASP A 272 -19.36 17.89 -5.89
C ASP A 272 -18.35 19.02 -6.13
N ARG A 273 -18.84 20.24 -6.39
CA ARG A 273 -18.00 21.44 -6.57
C ARG A 273 -17.43 21.98 -5.26
N GLY A 274 -18.19 21.89 -4.17
CA GLY A 274 -17.81 22.45 -2.87
C GLY A 274 -16.99 21.50 -1.97
N ALA A 275 -17.10 20.19 -2.15
CA ALA A 275 -16.53 19.15 -1.28
C ALA A 275 -15.51 18.22 -1.97
N GLY A 276 -15.22 18.42 -3.27
CA GLY A 276 -14.15 17.68 -3.96
C GLY A 276 -12.74 18.10 -3.51
N HIS A 277 -11.70 17.52 -4.13
CA HIS A 277 -10.29 17.97 -3.99
C HIS A 277 -10.04 19.39 -4.54
N THR A 278 -11.08 20.11 -4.90
CA THR A 278 -11.05 21.50 -5.35
C THR A 278 -11.21 22.44 -4.15
N VAL A 279 -10.49 23.56 -4.19
CA VAL A 279 -10.63 24.67 -3.25
C VAL A 279 -12.12 24.98 -3.05
N PRO A 280 -12.61 25.24 -1.81
CA PRO A 280 -14.01 25.54 -1.57
C PRO A 280 -14.50 26.66 -2.51
N GLU A 281 -15.35 26.33 -3.49
CA GLU A 281 -15.96 27.32 -4.39
C GLU A 281 -16.95 28.21 -3.62
N TYR A 282 -17.46 27.72 -2.49
CA TYR A 282 -18.23 28.50 -1.53
C TYR A 282 -17.28 29.25 -0.59
N LYS A 283 -17.36 30.59 -0.61
CA LYS A 283 -16.51 31.49 0.19
C LYS A 283 -14.99 31.25 -0.01
N PRO A 284 -14.48 31.29 -1.26
CA PRO A 284 -13.09 30.96 -1.54
C PRO A 284 -12.11 31.94 -0.89
N ARG A 285 -12.54 33.19 -0.61
CA ARG A 285 -11.71 34.18 0.10
C ARG A 285 -11.59 33.86 1.58
N GLU A 286 -12.67 33.42 2.21
CA GLU A 286 -12.68 33.02 3.61
C GLU A 286 -11.99 31.67 3.81
N ALA A 287 -12.13 30.74 2.87
CA ALA A 287 -11.33 29.52 2.83
C ALA A 287 -9.84 29.85 2.69
N LEU A 288 -9.48 30.75 1.76
CA LEU A 288 -8.11 31.22 1.60
C LEU A 288 -7.59 31.93 2.86
N ASP A 289 -8.36 32.82 3.48
CA ASP A 289 -7.99 33.50 4.74
C ASP A 289 -7.79 32.48 5.86
N PHE A 290 -8.70 31.51 6.00
CA PHE A 290 -8.58 30.40 6.93
C PHE A 290 -7.28 29.61 6.70
N PHE A 291 -7.02 29.17 5.47
CA PHE A 291 -5.82 28.40 5.14
C PHE A 291 -4.54 29.22 5.35
N GLN A 292 -4.54 30.50 4.97
CA GLN A 292 -3.42 31.41 5.20
C GLN A 292 -3.14 31.62 6.69
N ARG A 293 -4.19 31.74 7.52
CA ARG A 293 -4.06 31.86 8.97
C ARG A 293 -3.57 30.56 9.61
N PHE A 294 -4.12 29.42 9.19
CA PHE A 294 -3.71 28.09 9.66
C PHE A 294 -2.24 27.80 9.34
N VAL A 295 -1.83 27.95 8.08
CA VAL A 295 -0.43 27.78 7.65
C VAL A 295 0.50 28.79 8.34
N GLY A 296 0.01 29.99 8.59
CA GLY A 296 0.73 31.02 9.34
C GLY A 296 0.76 30.81 10.87
N GLY A 297 0.24 29.70 11.40
CA GLY A 297 0.20 29.40 12.82
C GLY A 297 -0.67 30.35 13.66
N LYS A 298 -1.55 31.12 13.01
CA LYS A 298 -2.48 32.02 13.69
C LYS A 298 -3.67 31.22 14.21
N ARG A 299 -4.21 31.63 15.36
CA ARG A 299 -5.47 31.06 15.88
C ARG A 299 -6.54 31.23 14.81
N ILE A 300 -7.23 30.14 14.51
CA ILE A 300 -8.39 30.10 13.61
C ILE A 300 -9.59 30.71 14.34
#